data_AF-A0AAU8FVX5-F1
#
_entry.id   AF-A0AAU8FVX5-F1
#
_cell.length_a   1.000
_cell.length_b   1.000
_cell.length_c   1.000
_cell.angle_alpha   90.00
_cell.angle_beta   90.00
_cell.angle_gamma   90.00
#
_symmetry.space_group_name_H-M   'P 1'
#
loop_
_entity.id
_entity.type
_entity.pdbx_description
1 polymer ?
#
loop_
_entity_poly.entity_id
_entity_poly.type
_entity_poly.pdbx_seq_one_letter_code
_entity_poly.pdbx_strand_id
1 'polypeptide(L)'
;MCRLRYRDVKDGVITFIRAKTERTSRGNLAPVVAKPTEHAFQIIAKWGNRETTKDTYVFPFLNESKNAVDERRIVQNITRNVNKHMSQIGKELGFEAKLTTYVARHSYSTVLKRSNEVSIDYISESLGHKDRKTTQHYLDSFEHEDLERYGKLLVAF
;
A
#
# COMPACT_ATOMS: atom_id res chain seq x y z
N MET A 1 -3.02 -5.74 -4.64
CA MET A 1 -4.38 -5.43 -5.11
C MET A 1 -4.93 -6.53 -6.01
N CYS A 2 -4.51 -6.67 -7.28
CA CYS A 2 -5.17 -7.63 -8.20
C CYS A 2 -5.14 -9.11 -7.75
N ARG A 3 -4.14 -9.50 -6.97
CA ARG A 3 -3.97 -10.86 -6.43
C ARG A 3 -4.57 -11.07 -5.05
N LEU A 4 -5.16 -10.04 -4.46
CA LEU A 4 -5.74 -10.13 -3.12
C LEU A 4 -6.95 -11.06 -3.18
N ARG A 5 -7.06 -11.99 -2.23
CA ARG A 5 -8.18 -12.92 -2.07
C ARG A 5 -8.92 -12.66 -0.77
N TYR A 6 -10.18 -13.08 -0.65
CA TYR A 6 -10.95 -12.84 0.57
C TYR A 6 -10.38 -13.55 1.80
N ARG A 7 -9.63 -14.65 1.65
CA ARG A 7 -8.86 -15.26 2.75
C ARG A 7 -7.81 -14.32 3.37
N ASP A 8 -7.35 -13.34 2.61
CA ASP A 8 -6.38 -12.34 3.05
C ASP A 8 -7.07 -11.22 3.86
N VAL A 9 -8.40 -11.20 3.95
CA VAL A 9 -9.19 -10.21 4.69
C VAL A 9 -9.84 -10.87 5.90
N LYS A 10 -9.42 -10.48 7.11
CA LYS A 10 -9.96 -11.00 8.38
C LYS A 10 -10.12 -9.88 9.39
N ASP A 11 -11.28 -9.78 10.03
CA ASP A 11 -11.57 -8.81 11.09
C ASP A 11 -11.26 -7.35 10.69
N GLY A 12 -11.52 -7.01 9.42
CA GLY A 12 -11.24 -5.68 8.86
C GLY A 12 -9.76 -5.40 8.61
N VAL A 13 -8.89 -6.41 8.72
CA VAL A 13 -7.46 -6.33 8.45
C VAL A 13 -7.14 -7.14 7.19
N ILE A 14 -6.33 -6.55 6.33
CA ILE A 14 -5.79 -7.21 5.14
C ILE A 14 -4.37 -7.67 5.44
N THR A 15 -4.11 -8.98 5.28
CA THR A 15 -2.81 -9.61 5.51
C THR A 15 -2.42 -10.45 4.31
N PHE A 16 -1.32 -10.12 3.64
CA PHE A 16 -0.86 -10.88 2.47
C PHE A 16 0.66 -10.84 2.28
N ILE A 17 1.21 -11.85 1.58
CA ILE A 17 2.61 -11.85 1.17
C ILE A 17 2.75 -11.15 -0.19
N ARG A 18 3.68 -10.20 -0.29
CA ARG A 18 3.96 -9.52 -1.55
C ARG A 18 4.64 -10.48 -2.53
N ALA A 19 4.05 -10.67 -3.71
CA ALA A 19 4.60 -11.55 -4.77
C ALA A 19 6.07 -11.26 -5.16
N LYS A 20 6.53 -10.00 -5.03
CA LYS A 20 7.96 -9.66 -5.22
C LYS A 20 8.83 -10.28 -4.12
N THR A 21 8.38 -10.21 -2.87
CA THR A 21 9.09 -10.71 -1.69
C THR A 21 9.10 -12.23 -1.65
N GLU A 22 8.01 -12.87 -2.07
CA GLU A 22 7.89 -14.32 -2.26
C GLU A 22 8.95 -14.87 -3.23
N ARG A 23 9.24 -14.14 -4.33
CA ARG A 23 10.22 -14.56 -5.33
C ARG A 23 11.68 -14.31 -4.94
N THR A 24 11.95 -13.40 -4.01
CA THR A 24 13.33 -12.95 -3.69
C THR A 24 13.81 -13.34 -2.28
N SER A 25 12.95 -13.88 -1.41
CA SER A 25 13.28 -14.12 -0.01
C SER A 25 13.05 -15.58 0.37
N ARG A 26 14.10 -16.42 0.29
CA ARG A 26 14.09 -17.77 0.87
C ARG A 26 14.11 -17.65 2.40
N GLY A 27 12.97 -17.87 3.06
CA GLY A 27 12.92 -18.22 4.49
C GLY A 27 12.39 -17.17 5.48
N ASN A 28 12.18 -15.91 5.10
CA ASN A 28 11.58 -14.92 6.02
C ASN A 28 10.66 -13.95 5.25
N LEU A 29 9.39 -14.36 5.08
CA LEU A 29 8.36 -13.60 4.37
C LEU A 29 7.59 -12.76 5.39
N ALA A 30 7.98 -11.50 5.58
CA ALA A 30 7.18 -10.57 6.35
C ALA A 30 5.87 -10.28 5.62
N PRO A 31 4.69 -10.54 6.23
CA PRO A 31 3.42 -10.19 5.63
C PRO A 31 3.25 -8.68 5.61
N VAL A 32 2.58 -8.19 4.57
CA VAL A 32 2.00 -6.85 4.58
C VAL A 32 0.73 -6.94 5.41
N VAL A 33 0.64 -6.15 6.48
CA VAL A 33 -0.55 -6.02 7.32
C VAL A 33 -1.07 -4.60 7.18
N ALA A 34 -2.32 -4.43 6.77
CA ALA A 34 -2.93 -3.12 6.62
C ALA A 34 -4.39 -3.16 7.05
N LYS A 35 -4.83 -2.17 7.83
CA LYS A 35 -6.25 -1.95 8.14
C LYS A 35 -6.81 -0.88 7.19
N PRO A 36 -7.60 -1.23 6.17
CA PRO A 36 -8.23 -0.26 5.30
C PRO A 36 -9.21 0.62 6.07
N THR A 37 -9.47 1.82 5.55
CA THR A 37 -10.53 2.68 6.06
C THR A 37 -11.90 2.12 5.70
N GLU A 38 -12.95 2.60 6.36
CA GLU A 38 -14.33 2.24 6.04
C GLU A 38 -14.66 2.55 4.57
N HIS A 39 -14.21 3.70 4.05
CA HIS A 39 -14.36 4.04 2.63
C HIS A 39 -13.69 3.03 1.69
N ALA A 40 -12.53 2.48 2.06
CA ALA A 40 -11.89 1.43 1.27
C ALA A 40 -12.73 0.15 1.26
N PHE A 41 -13.37 -0.21 2.38
CA PHE A 41 -14.31 -1.33 2.42
C PHE A 41 -15.58 -1.08 1.60
N GLN A 42 -16.10 0.14 1.57
CA GLN A 42 -17.22 0.51 0.68
C GLN A 42 -16.85 0.35 -0.80
N ILE A 43 -15.61 0.70 -1.18
CA ILE A 43 -15.09 0.49 -2.55
C ILE A 43 -15.00 -1.02 -2.85
N ILE A 44 -14.49 -1.82 -1.91
CA ILE A 44 -14.44 -3.28 -2.06
C ILE A 44 -15.85 -3.86 -2.21
N ALA A 45 -16.81 -3.44 -1.37
CA ALA A 45 -18.19 -3.91 -1.44
C ALA A 45 -18.86 -3.55 -2.78
N LYS A 46 -18.55 -2.37 -3.34
CA LYS A 46 -19.13 -1.90 -4.60
C LYS A 46 -18.54 -2.57 -5.83
N TRP A 47 -17.22 -2.78 -5.86
CA TRP A 47 -16.48 -3.19 -7.07
C TRP A 47 -15.84 -4.57 -6.98
N GLY A 48 -15.91 -5.21 -5.82
CA GLY A 48 -15.37 -6.55 -5.60
C GLY A 48 -16.22 -7.66 -6.20
N ASN A 49 -15.68 -8.87 -6.19
CA ASN A 49 -16.46 -10.06 -6.54
C ASN A 49 -17.61 -10.26 -5.54
N ARG A 50 -18.79 -10.61 -6.06
CA ARG A 50 -19.99 -10.93 -5.26
C ARG A 50 -19.80 -12.20 -4.43
N GLU A 51 -19.12 -13.18 -5.01
CA GLU A 51 -18.73 -14.38 -4.29
C GLU A 51 -17.54 -14.08 -3.38
N THR A 52 -17.72 -14.26 -2.08
CA THR A 52 -16.73 -13.91 -1.04
C THR A 52 -16.09 -15.14 -0.41
N THR A 53 -16.03 -16.27 -1.15
CA THR A 53 -15.33 -17.46 -0.65
C THR A 53 -13.84 -17.15 -0.47
N LYS A 54 -13.18 -17.92 0.40
CA LYS A 54 -11.78 -17.70 0.80
C LYS A 54 -10.83 -17.58 -0.40
N ASP A 55 -11.05 -18.36 -1.46
CA ASP A 55 -10.14 -18.41 -2.59
C ASP A 55 -10.49 -17.45 -3.74
N THR A 56 -11.67 -16.83 -3.69
CA THR A 56 -12.06 -15.82 -4.67
C THR A 56 -11.22 -14.55 -4.51
N TYR A 57 -10.75 -14.00 -5.63
CA TYR A 57 -10.08 -12.70 -5.65
C TYR A 57 -11.03 -11.59 -5.20
N VAL A 58 -10.52 -10.61 -4.44
CA VAL A 58 -11.33 -9.47 -3.98
C VAL A 58 -11.87 -8.68 -5.16
N PHE A 59 -11.06 -8.41 -6.19
CA PHE A 59 -11.48 -7.71 -7.40
C PHE A 59 -11.53 -8.64 -8.61
N PRO A 60 -12.48 -8.44 -9.55
CA PRO A 60 -12.73 -9.31 -10.69
C PRO A 60 -11.73 -9.14 -11.85
N PHE A 61 -10.43 -9.04 -11.55
CA PHE A 61 -9.39 -8.87 -12.59
C PHE A 61 -8.75 -10.19 -13.02
N LEU A 62 -8.68 -11.15 -12.10
CA LEU A 62 -8.03 -12.45 -12.30
C LEU A 62 -9.06 -13.57 -12.16
N ASN A 63 -8.83 -14.67 -12.87
CA ASN A 63 -9.60 -15.90 -12.78
C ASN A 63 -8.64 -17.09 -12.60
N GLU A 64 -9.16 -18.22 -12.11
CA GLU A 64 -8.32 -19.37 -11.75
C GLU A 64 -7.75 -20.12 -12.97
N SER A 65 -8.32 -19.89 -14.16
CA SER A 65 -7.97 -20.62 -15.39
C SER A 65 -6.76 -20.05 -16.14
N LYS A 66 -6.04 -19.06 -15.60
CA LYS A 66 -4.94 -18.39 -16.31
C LYS A 66 -3.57 -18.88 -15.88
N ASN A 67 -2.69 -19.08 -16.86
CA ASN A 67 -1.27 -19.36 -16.59
C ASN A 67 -0.57 -18.11 -16.01
N ALA A 68 0.61 -18.32 -15.41
CA ALA A 68 1.35 -17.27 -14.72
C ALA A 68 1.80 -16.10 -15.61
N VAL A 69 1.97 -16.33 -16.93
CA VAL A 69 2.39 -15.29 -17.89
C VAL A 69 1.23 -14.34 -18.15
N ASP A 70 0.04 -14.88 -18.42
CA ASP A 70 -1.17 -14.09 -18.65
C ASP A 70 -1.58 -13.31 -17.41
N GLU A 71 -1.49 -13.94 -16.24
CA GLU A 71 -1.77 -13.27 -14.97
C GLU A 71 -0.84 -12.06 -14.78
N ARG A 72 0.46 -12.22 -15.03
CA ARG A 72 1.44 -11.12 -14.96
C ARG A 72 1.07 -9.99 -15.92
N ARG A 73 0.70 -10.30 -17.16
CA ARG A 73 0.31 -9.31 -18.18
C ARG A 73 -0.93 -8.54 -17.76
N ILE A 74 -1.94 -9.22 -17.21
CA ILE A 74 -3.17 -8.57 -16.72
C ILE A 74 -2.85 -7.63 -15.57
N VAL A 75 -2.09 -8.09 -14.57
CA VAL A 75 -1.71 -7.24 -13.44
C VAL A 75 -0.96 -5.99 -13.92
N GLN A 76 -0.05 -6.12 -14.88
CA GLN A 76 0.66 -4.97 -15.47
C GLN A 76 -0.29 -4.02 -16.20
N ASN A 77 -1.23 -4.54 -17.00
CA ASN A 77 -2.22 -3.74 -17.71
C ASN A 77 -3.13 -2.95 -16.76
N ILE A 78 -3.68 -3.63 -15.75
CA ILE A 78 -4.51 -2.99 -14.72
C ILE A 78 -3.70 -1.91 -13.98
N THR A 79 -2.47 -2.20 -13.57
CA THR A 79 -1.62 -1.21 -12.89
C THR A 79 -1.35 0.02 -13.78
N ARG A 80 -1.08 -0.18 -15.08
CA ARG A 80 -0.90 0.93 -16.03
C ARG A 80 -2.17 1.75 -16.20
N ASN A 81 -3.32 1.09 -16.29
CA ASN A 81 -4.62 1.73 -16.43
C ASN A 81 -4.96 2.58 -15.18
N VAL A 82 -4.80 2.03 -13.97
CA VAL A 82 -4.96 2.76 -12.71
C VAL A 82 -4.05 3.99 -12.67
N ASN A 83 -2.76 3.85 -12.99
CA ASN A 83 -1.82 4.97 -13.02
C ASN A 83 -2.21 6.04 -14.05
N LYS A 84 -2.77 5.64 -15.20
CA LYS A 84 -3.27 6.57 -16.21
C LYS A 84 -4.43 7.40 -15.65
N HIS A 85 -5.43 6.75 -15.07
CA HIS A 85 -6.59 7.46 -14.50
C HIS A 85 -6.23 8.32 -13.30
N MET A 86 -5.38 7.83 -12.39
CA MET A 86 -4.86 8.64 -11.28
C MET A 86 -4.17 9.90 -11.80
N SER A 87 -3.34 9.77 -12.84
CA SER A 87 -2.67 10.92 -13.45
C SER A 87 -3.65 11.89 -14.13
N GLN A 88 -4.77 11.41 -14.68
CA GLN A 88 -5.80 12.27 -15.28
C GLN A 88 -6.56 13.04 -14.19
N ILE A 89 -7.06 12.33 -13.18
CA ILE A 89 -7.74 12.91 -12.01
C ILE A 89 -6.84 13.95 -11.35
N GLY A 90 -5.56 13.63 -11.16
CA GLY A 90 -4.59 14.57 -10.59
C GLY A 90 -4.47 15.87 -11.38
N LYS A 91 -4.42 15.79 -12.71
CA LYS A 91 -4.39 16.97 -13.59
C LYS A 91 -5.67 17.78 -13.52
N GLU A 92 -6.82 17.11 -13.53
CA GLU A 92 -8.15 17.77 -13.42
C GLU A 92 -8.31 18.51 -12.09
N LEU A 93 -7.72 17.99 -11.02
CA LEU A 93 -7.68 18.62 -9.70
C LEU A 93 -6.55 19.65 -9.55
N GLY A 94 -5.75 19.90 -10.58
CA GLY A 94 -4.68 20.91 -10.56
C GLY A 94 -3.38 20.48 -9.85
N PHE A 95 -3.17 19.19 -9.60
CA PHE A 95 -1.89 18.72 -9.05
C PHE A 95 -0.77 18.81 -10.10
N GLU A 96 0.34 19.45 -9.73
CA GLU A 96 1.56 19.49 -10.55
C GLU A 96 2.24 18.11 -10.63
N ALA A 97 2.19 17.36 -9.53
CA ALA A 97 2.77 16.03 -9.45
C ALA A 97 1.92 14.99 -10.18
N LYS A 98 2.59 14.08 -10.91
CA LYS A 98 1.94 12.96 -11.57
C LYS A 98 1.49 11.91 -10.54
N LEU A 99 0.21 11.89 -10.22
CA LEU A 99 -0.37 10.90 -9.30
C LEU A 99 -0.30 9.48 -9.88
N THR A 100 0.24 8.56 -9.08
CA THR A 100 0.37 7.13 -9.40
C THR A 100 0.19 6.29 -8.14
N THR A 101 0.06 4.97 -8.27
CA THR A 101 0.03 4.03 -7.15
C THR A 101 1.29 4.09 -6.29
N TYR A 102 2.41 4.56 -6.84
CA TYR A 102 3.64 4.79 -6.09
C TYR A 102 3.54 6.06 -5.23
N VAL A 103 3.04 7.15 -5.79
CA VAL A 103 2.78 8.40 -5.06
C VAL A 103 1.75 8.19 -3.95
N ALA A 104 0.70 7.40 -4.18
CA ALA A 104 -0.27 7.05 -3.14
C ALA A 104 0.37 6.29 -1.96
N ARG A 105 1.26 5.33 -2.26
CA ARG A 105 2.01 4.61 -1.22
C ARG A 105 2.91 5.55 -0.42
N HIS A 106 3.61 6.46 -1.10
CA HIS A 106 4.44 7.49 -0.47
C HIS A 106 3.64 8.39 0.44
N SER A 107 2.53 8.94 -0.08
CA SER A 107 1.62 9.80 0.68
C SER A 107 1.11 9.10 1.94
N TYR A 108 0.70 7.83 1.84
CA TYR A 108 0.29 7.02 2.99
C TYR A 108 1.39 6.94 4.06
N SER A 109 2.64 6.62 3.69
CA SER A 109 3.74 6.55 4.66
C SER A 109 4.09 7.90 5.28
N THR A 110 4.10 8.98 4.49
CA THR A 110 4.43 10.32 4.96
C THR A 110 3.35 10.86 5.91
N VAL A 111 2.07 10.64 5.60
CA VAL A 111 0.95 11.04 6.48
C VAL A 111 1.05 10.32 7.83
N LEU A 112 1.29 9.00 7.83
CA LEU A 112 1.46 8.26 9.07
C LEU A 112 2.68 8.74 9.87
N LYS A 113 3.81 9.02 9.22
CA LYS A 113 4.99 9.59 9.88
C LYS A 113 4.64 10.92 10.56
N ARG A 114 3.99 11.84 9.83
CA ARG A 114 3.62 13.18 10.32
C ARG A 114 2.62 13.15 11.48
N SER A 115 1.79 12.12 11.57
CA SER A 115 0.89 11.96 12.73
C SER A 115 1.64 11.86 14.05
N ASN A 116 2.91 11.41 14.05
CA ASN A 116 3.70 11.13 15.25
C ASN A 116 3.06 10.15 16.25
N GLU A 117 1.92 9.54 15.91
CA GLU A 117 1.18 8.57 16.72
C GLU A 117 1.55 7.12 16.37
N VAL A 118 2.25 6.93 15.25
CA VAL A 118 2.51 5.61 14.67
C VAL A 118 4.01 5.35 14.61
N SER A 119 4.44 4.21 15.14
CA SER A 119 5.85 3.82 15.14
C SER A 119 6.37 3.54 13.73
N ILE A 120 7.65 3.82 13.51
CA ILE A 120 8.34 3.50 12.25
C ILE A 120 8.27 1.99 11.95
N ASP A 121 8.28 1.15 12.98
CA ASP A 121 8.15 -0.30 12.83
C ASP A 121 6.79 -0.69 12.24
N TYR A 122 5.69 -0.09 12.73
CA TYR A 122 4.36 -0.32 12.17
C TYR A 122 4.26 0.16 10.71
N ILE A 123 4.85 1.32 10.39
CA ILE A 123 4.88 1.83 9.00
C ILE A 123 5.67 0.87 8.10
N SER A 124 6.82 0.36 8.58
CA SER A 124 7.67 -0.57 7.84
C SER A 124 6.97 -1.91 7.57
N GLU A 125 6.25 -2.44 8.57
CA GLU A 125 5.45 -3.66 8.45
C GLU A 125 4.28 -3.49 7.48
N SER A 126 3.57 -2.36 7.58
CA SER A 126 2.47 -2.00 6.66
C SER A 126 2.91 -1.87 5.19
N LEU A 127 4.20 -1.64 4.94
CA LEU A 127 4.77 -1.56 3.58
C LEU A 127 5.42 -2.88 3.13
N GLY A 128 5.57 -3.85 4.03
CA GLY A 128 6.25 -5.12 3.79
C GLY A 128 7.74 -4.94 3.48
N HIS A 129 8.40 -3.99 4.13
CA HIS A 129 9.85 -3.76 4.02
C HIS A 129 10.61 -4.66 5.00
N LYS A 130 11.58 -5.41 4.48
CA LYS A 130 12.45 -6.29 5.27
C LYS A 130 13.60 -5.54 5.95
N ASP A 131 14.01 -4.41 5.39
CA ASP A 131 15.13 -3.61 5.88
C ASP A 131 14.61 -2.24 6.29
N ARG A 132 14.87 -1.87 7.56
CA ARG A 132 14.60 -0.53 8.08
C ARG A 132 15.23 0.54 7.19
N LYS A 133 16.38 0.31 6.53
CA LYS A 133 16.99 1.26 5.58
C LYS A 133 16.10 1.61 4.39
N THR A 134 15.28 0.67 3.92
CA THR A 134 14.36 0.97 2.81
C THR A 134 13.31 1.96 3.29
N THR A 135 12.71 1.72 4.46
CA THR A 135 11.79 2.65 5.14
C THR A 135 12.50 3.95 5.51
N GLN A 136 13.75 3.90 5.99
CA GLN A 136 14.60 5.04 6.31
C GLN A 136 14.78 5.96 5.10
N HIS A 137 15.01 5.44 3.88
CA HIS A 137 15.02 6.26 2.66
C HIS A 137 13.67 6.89 2.30
N TYR A 138 12.54 6.27 2.69
CA TYR A 138 11.22 6.93 2.62
C TYR A 138 11.05 7.98 3.74
N LEU A 139 11.88 7.93 4.79
CA LEU A 139 11.80 8.73 6.02
C LEU A 139 12.92 9.77 6.16
N ASP A 140 13.95 9.78 5.30
CA ASP A 140 15.22 10.50 5.50
C ASP A 140 15.12 12.03 5.35
N SER A 141 13.99 12.55 4.86
CA SER A 141 13.65 13.96 5.02
C SER A 141 12.92 14.15 6.36
N PHE A 142 13.67 14.50 7.41
CA PHE A 142 13.08 15.24 8.52
C PHE A 142 12.66 16.60 7.97
N GLU A 143 11.38 16.92 8.08
CA GLU A 143 10.89 18.21 7.61
C GLU A 143 11.20 19.28 8.66
N HIS A 144 11.27 20.54 8.24
CA HIS A 144 11.69 21.66 9.09
C HIS A 144 10.88 21.77 10.40
N GLU A 145 9.62 21.36 10.36
CA GLU A 145 8.69 21.36 11.49
C GLU A 145 9.06 20.32 12.56
N ASP A 146 9.58 19.15 12.17
CA ASP A 146 10.10 18.15 13.10
C ASP A 146 11.39 18.66 13.78
N LEU A 147 12.28 19.32 13.02
CA LEU A 147 13.51 19.92 13.55
C LEU A 147 13.21 21.03 14.56
N GLU A 148 12.26 21.91 14.28
CA GLU A 148 11.83 22.94 15.22
C GLU A 148 11.18 22.35 16.48
N ARG A 149 10.36 21.31 16.34
CA ARG A 149 9.75 20.64 17.49
C ARG A 149 10.80 19.98 18.38
N TYR A 150 11.73 19.21 17.79
CA TYR A 150 12.82 18.59 18.55
C TYR A 150 13.75 19.63 19.18
N GLY A 151 14.01 20.74 18.49
CA GLY A 151 14.74 21.88 19.05
C GLY A 151 14.05 22.46 20.30
N LYS A 152 12.72 22.60 20.29
CA LYS A 152 11.95 23.09 21.44
C LYS A 152 11.96 22.13 22.63
N LEU A 153 12.03 20.82 22.40
CA LEU A 153 12.14 19.82 23.48
C LEU A 153 13.48 19.89 24.22
N LEU A 154 14.55 20.34 23.56
CA LEU A 154 15.88 20.49 24.17
C LEU A 154 15.98 21.68 25.12
N VAL A 155 15.00 22.57 25.15
CA VAL A 155 14.95 23.75 26.05
C VAL A 155 13.75 23.72 26.99
N ALA A 156 12.97 22.64 26.93
CA ALA A 156 11.86 22.38 27.83
C ALA A 156 12.37 21.64 29.08
N PHE A 157 13.00 22.39 29.99
CA PHE A 157 13.30 21.98 31.35
C PHE A 157 12.66 22.95 32.33
#